data_AF-A0A1N7SWS3-F1
#
_entry.id   AF-A0A1N7SWS3-F1
#
_cell.length_a   1.000
_cell.length_b   1.000
_cell.length_c   1.000
_cell.angle_alpha   90.00
_cell.angle_beta   90.00
_cell.angle_gamma   90.00
#
_symmetry.space_group_name_H-M   'P 1'
#
loop_
_entity.id
_entity.type
_entity.pdbx_description
1 polymer ?
#
loop_
_entity_poly.entity_id
_entity_poly.type
_entity_poly.pdbx_seq_one_letter_code
_entity_poly.pdbx_strand_id
1 'polypeptide(L)' 'MERLMRLTDQVKPISYLNRENAQITKNLTESGEPIIITQNGEARLVASL' A
#
# COMPACT_ATOMS: atom_id res chain seq x y z
N MET A 1 -19.98 -8.14 7.27
CA MET A 1 -19.94 -6.67 7.11
C MET A 1 -18.86 -6.37 6.09
N GLU A 2 -19.20 -5.68 4.99
CA GLU A 2 -18.17 -5.21 4.06
C GLU A 2 -17.37 -4.09 4.74
N ARG A 3 -16.05 -4.24 4.78
CA ARG A 3 -15.16 -3.18 5.25
C ARG A 3 -15.15 -2.09 4.18
N LEU A 4 -15.47 -0.85 4.56
CA LEU A 4 -15.35 0.28 3.65
C LEU A 4 -13.86 0.54 3.38
N MET A 5 -13.36 0.08 2.24
CA MET A 5 -12.00 0.41 1.78
C MET A 5 -11.98 1.84 1.27
N ARG A 6 -11.21 2.70 1.92
CA ARG A 6 -10.89 4.02 1.36
C ARG A 6 -9.68 3.87 0.47
N LEU A 7 -9.87 4.04 -0.84
CA LEU A 7 -8.78 3.92 -1.82
C LEU A 7 -7.57 4.80 -1.48
N THR A 8 -7.82 5.99 -0.92
CA THR A 8 -6.78 6.92 -0.45
C THR A 8 -5.84 6.32 0.59
N ASP A 9 -6.33 5.39 1.42
CA ASP A 9 -5.51 4.75 2.44
C ASP A 9 -4.50 3.77 1.81
N GLN A 10 -4.80 3.29 0.60
CA GLN A 10 -3.99 2.33 -0.14
C GLN A 10 -3.04 2.96 -1.15
N VAL A 11 -3.11 4.28 -1.38
CA VAL A 11 -2.17 4.96 -2.26
C VAL A 11 -0.99 5.51 -1.45
N LYS A 12 0.22 5.02 -1.71
CA LYS A 12 1.45 5.48 -1.04
C LYS A 12 2.51 5.90 -2.06
N PRO A 13 3.36 6.91 -1.78
CA PRO A 13 4.47 7.24 -2.68
C PRO A 13 5.56 6.17 -2.64
N ILE A 14 6.39 6.09 -3.67
CA ILE A 14 7.51 5.13 -3.79
C ILE A 14 8.52 5.25 -2.64
N SER A 15 8.61 6.42 -2.00
CA SER A 15 9.42 6.63 -0.79
C SER A 15 8.93 5.82 0.41
N TYR A 16 7.70 5.30 0.39
CA TYR A 16 7.16 4.40 1.42
C TYR A 16 7.92 3.06 1.46
N LEU A 17 8.37 2.57 0.30
CA LEU A 17 9.20 1.34 0.20
C LEU A 17 10.54 1.51 0.92
N ASN A 18 11.14 2.70 0.83
CA ASN A 18 12.50 2.93 1.33
C ASN A 18 12.59 3.16 2.84
N ARG A 19 11.48 3.53 3.50
CA ARG A 19 11.52 3.88 4.93
C ARG A 19 11.44 2.66 5.82
N GLU A 20 10.56 1.69 5.52
CA GLU A 20 10.35 0.50 6.37
C GLU A 20 9.74 -0.69 5.59
N ASN A 21 10.56 -1.42 4.81
CA ASN A 21 10.10 -2.62 4.08
C ASN A 21 9.40 -3.67 4.97
N ALA A 22 9.84 -3.80 6.23
CA ALA A 22 9.21 -4.69 7.22
C ALA A 22 7.78 -4.26 7.56
N GLN A 23 7.51 -2.95 7.63
CA GLN A 23 6.18 -2.42 7.94
C GLN A 23 5.20 -2.63 6.79
N ILE A 24 5.67 -2.60 5.54
CA ILE A 24 4.83 -2.92 4.37
C ILE A 24 4.37 -4.37 4.44
N THR A 25 5.29 -5.30 4.67
CA THR A 25 4.97 -6.74 4.75
C THR A 25 3.99 -7.00 5.88
N LYS A 26 4.21 -6.38 7.06
CA LYS A 26 3.28 -6.44 8.20
C LYS A 26 1.88 -5.91 7.83
N ASN A 27 1.78 -4.71 7.24
CA ASN A 27 0.51 -4.12 6.85
C ASN A 27 -0.25 -4.98 5.83
N LEU A 28 0.44 -5.52 4.82
CA LEU A 28 -0.14 -6.40 3.82
C LEU A 28 -0.66 -7.71 4.45
N THR A 29 0.08 -8.26 5.41
CA THR A 29 -0.28 -9.51 6.09
C THR A 29 -1.45 -9.33 7.05
N GLU A 30 -1.46 -8.25 7.83
CA GLU A 30 -2.50 -7.96 8.82
C GLU A 30 -3.81 -7.48 8.16
N SER A 31 -3.72 -6.66 7.11
CA SER A 31 -4.90 -6.12 6.43
C SER A 31 -5.47 -7.04 5.35
N GLY A 32 -4.60 -7.81 4.68
CA GLY A 32 -4.91 -8.54 3.45
C GLY A 32 -5.22 -7.63 2.26
N GLU A 33 -5.01 -6.32 2.39
CA GLU A 33 -5.39 -5.36 1.35
C GLU A 33 -4.19 -4.95 0.51
N PRO A 34 -4.38 -4.75 -0.81
CA PRO A 34 -3.32 -4.28 -1.67
C PRO A 34 -3.00 -2.80 -1.45
N ILE A 35 -1.75 -2.43 -1.67
CA ILE A 35 -1.25 -1.05 -1.66
C ILE A 35 -0.82 -0.67 -3.07
N ILE A 36 -1.32 0.45 -3.58
CA ILE A 36 -0.90 1.09 -4.83
C ILE A 36 0.27 2.02 -4.51
N ILE A 37 1.40 1.80 -5.17
CA ILE A 37 2.56 2.68 -5.03
C ILE A 37 2.66 3.63 -6.23
N THR A 38 2.85 4.91 -5.94
CA THR A 38 2.94 5.99 -6.94
C THR A 38 4.33 6.60 -7.00
N GLN A 39 4.68 7.15 -8.15
CA GLN A 39 5.86 8.00 -8.34
C GLN A 39 5.45 9.23 -9.14
N ASN A 40 5.75 10.42 -8.62
CA ASN A 40 5.36 11.69 -9.23
C ASN A 40 3.85 11.79 -9.51
N GLY A 41 3.02 11.17 -8.65
CA GLY A 41 1.56 11.15 -8.80
C GLY A 41 1.01 10.05 -9.72
N GLU A 42 1.87 9.30 -10.41
CA GLU A 42 1.45 8.21 -11.31
C GLU A 42 1.58 6.85 -10.62
N ALA A 43 0.58 5.98 -10.79
CA ALA A 43 0.66 4.60 -10.30
C ALA A 43 1.77 3.83 -11.03
N ARG A 44 2.61 3.11 -10.27
CA ARG A 44 3.75 2.36 -10.80
C ARG A 44 3.71 0.88 -10.51
N LEU A 45 3.20 0.49 -9.35
CA LEU A 45 3.14 -0.91 -8.92
C LEU A 45 2.03 -1.12 -7.88
N VAL A 46 1.64 -2.37 -7.73
CA VAL A 46 0.70 -2.84 -6.71
C VAL A 46 1.41 -3.88 -5.87
N ALA A 47 1.37 -3.73 -4.55
CA ALA A 47 1.87 -4.72 -3.59
C ALA A 47 0.68 -5.40 -2.91
N SER A 48 0.66 -6.72 -2.90
CA SER A 48 -0.33 -7.56 -2.22
C SER A 48 0.37 -8.71 -1.51
N LEU A 49 -0.32 -9.37 -0.57
CA LEU A 49 0.15 -10.62 0.04
C LEU A 49 0.20 -11.76 -1.00
#